data_AF-A0A920N636-F1
#
_entry.id   AF-A0A920N636-F1
#
_cell.length_a   1.000
_cell.length_b   1.000
_cell.length_c   1.000
_cell.angle_alpha   90.00
_cell.angle_beta   90.00
_cell.angle_gamma   90.00
#
_symmetry.space_group_name_H-M   'P 1'
#
loop_
_entity.id
_entity.type
_entity.pdbx_description
1 polymer ?
#
loop_
_entity_poly.entity_id
_entity_poly.type
_entity_poly.pdbx_seq_one_letter_code
_entity_poly.pdbx_strand_id
1 'polypeptide(L)'
;MAVPHHLHLTQSRMPAYARDNLASLPQRPGRSQHTLGRSVTCHGVGFVTGARVELSLHPAAPDFGLAFQRLDCPGTPPVPATRASVLPRQRRTAIGRNGVVIELIEHVLAALAGLQIDNCLVTLNAPEPPGFDGSCRPVVEAILEAGRIDQDVPRPCLIIDRVLSVGTAEKQITLRPLAQPGLAISYHLDYGPDSPIRPQNRTFLANPTDFATNIAGCRTFVLDSEVEALQNQGLGQGLTHQDLLVFGQDGPIDNHLLFPDECARHKILDCIGDFALLGADLWGHIDACRSGHTDNHDATPAILQHCHSPPCGSRRLTPQPLLRHAHRHASQYLTPGPGRPNCGTGGQHHRRPVLSCRAGSPN
;
A
#
# COMPACT_ATOMS: atom_id res chain seq x y z
N MET A 1 34.05 -0.33 20.38
CA MET A 1 32.84 0.27 20.98
C MET A 1 31.67 -0.60 20.57
N ALA A 2 30.91 -1.12 21.53
CA ALA A 2 29.81 -2.04 21.25
C ALA A 2 28.67 -1.30 20.54
N VAL A 3 28.30 -1.76 19.35
CA VAL A 3 27.18 -1.24 18.55
C VAL A 3 25.88 -1.65 19.23
N PRO A 4 24.89 -0.77 19.40
CA PRO A 4 23.59 -1.19 19.91
C PRO A 4 22.98 -2.14 18.88
N HIS A 5 22.70 -3.38 19.28
CA HIS A 5 21.82 -4.25 18.51
C HIS A 5 20.54 -3.45 18.21
N HIS A 6 20.23 -3.20 16.93
CA HIS A 6 18.95 -2.62 16.53
C HIS A 6 17.84 -3.61 16.89
N LEU A 7 17.37 -3.52 18.12
CA LEU A 7 16.37 -4.41 18.69
C LEU A 7 15.09 -4.31 17.85
N HIS A 8 14.66 -5.45 17.32
CA HIS A 8 13.41 -5.60 16.59
C HIS A 8 12.24 -5.00 17.41
N LEU A 9 11.45 -4.11 16.79
CA LEU A 9 10.26 -3.50 17.39
C LEU A 9 9.15 -4.56 17.51
N THR A 10 9.27 -5.44 18.50
CA THR A 10 8.12 -6.26 18.93
C THR A 10 7.07 -5.34 19.57
N GLN A 11 5.77 -5.64 19.44
CA GLN A 11 4.70 -4.84 20.08
C GLN A 11 4.96 -4.53 21.57
N SER A 12 5.58 -5.46 22.29
CA SER A 12 5.97 -5.33 23.71
C SER A 12 7.10 -4.33 23.99
N ARG A 13 7.84 -3.89 22.96
CA ARG A 13 8.97 -2.96 23.06
C ARG A 13 8.66 -1.57 22.51
N MET A 14 7.49 -1.37 21.93
CA MET A 14 7.05 -0.05 21.52
C MET A 14 6.75 0.82 22.75
N PRO A 15 7.24 2.09 22.76
CA PRO A 15 6.83 3.06 23.78
C PRO A 15 5.30 3.14 23.88
N ALA A 16 4.78 3.46 25.07
CA ALA A 16 3.33 3.51 25.29
C ALA A 16 2.63 4.43 24.29
N TYR A 17 3.21 5.60 23.99
CA TYR A 17 2.68 6.54 22.98
C TYR A 17 2.51 5.90 21.60
N ALA A 18 3.44 5.04 21.18
CA ALA A 18 3.39 4.37 19.88
C ALA A 18 2.29 3.31 19.86
N ARG A 19 2.11 2.57 20.96
CA ARG A 19 1.02 1.59 21.09
C ARG A 19 -0.35 2.26 21.08
N ASP A 20 -0.51 3.36 21.80
CA ASP A 20 -1.76 4.11 21.87
C ASP A 20 -2.11 4.74 20.51
N ASN A 21 -1.13 5.33 19.83
CA ASN A 21 -1.30 5.86 18.48
C ASN A 21 -1.73 4.78 17.49
N LEU A 22 -1.08 3.60 17.52
CA LEU A 22 -1.40 2.49 16.63
C LEU A 22 -2.77 1.85 16.90
N ALA A 23 -3.15 1.71 18.17
CA ALA A 23 -4.45 1.15 18.56
C ALA A 23 -5.63 2.05 18.17
N SER A 24 -5.39 3.35 17.98
CA SER A 24 -6.42 4.32 17.58
C SER A 24 -6.79 4.29 16.10
N LEU A 25 -6.06 3.52 15.27
CA LEU A 25 -6.18 3.63 13.82
C LEU A 25 -7.38 2.86 13.26
N PRO A 26 -8.24 3.53 12.47
CA PRO A 26 -9.41 2.88 11.88
C PRO A 26 -8.97 1.84 10.84
N GLN A 27 -9.50 0.63 10.98
CA GLN A 27 -9.20 -0.49 10.08
C GLN A 27 -10.16 -0.60 8.89
N ARG A 28 -10.97 0.44 8.62
CA ARG A 28 -12.10 0.36 7.68
C ARG A 28 -12.04 1.46 6.61
N PRO A 29 -12.45 1.18 5.36
CA PRO A 29 -12.80 2.19 4.37
C PRO A 29 -13.81 3.19 4.91
N GLY A 30 -13.72 4.43 4.43
CA GLY A 30 -14.55 5.53 4.90
C GLY A 30 -14.07 6.14 6.21
N ARG A 31 -12.78 6.00 6.53
CA ARG A 31 -12.12 6.77 7.60
C ARG A 31 -11.99 8.25 7.22
N SER A 32 -11.81 9.09 8.23
CA SER A 32 -11.38 10.48 8.05
C SER A 32 -9.94 10.55 7.55
N GLN A 33 -9.59 11.68 6.93
CA GLN A 33 -8.22 12.00 6.58
C GLN A 33 -7.41 12.26 7.86
N HIS A 34 -6.11 12.02 7.81
CA HIS A 34 -5.21 12.31 8.91
C HIS A 34 -3.98 13.10 8.47
N THR A 35 -3.42 13.85 9.41
CA THR A 35 -2.14 14.53 9.29
C THR A 35 -1.30 14.30 10.56
N LEU A 36 -0.08 14.85 10.59
CA LEU A 36 0.80 14.77 11.75
C LEU A 36 0.35 15.70 12.88
N GLY A 37 0.64 15.34 14.13
CA GLY A 37 0.37 16.19 15.29
C GLY A 37 1.30 17.39 15.41
N ARG A 38 2.53 17.23 14.93
CA ARG A 38 3.58 18.26 14.89
C ARG A 38 4.58 17.93 13.80
N SER A 39 5.45 18.90 13.49
CA SER A 39 6.58 18.64 12.59
C SER A 39 7.64 17.77 13.27
N VAL A 40 8.29 16.90 12.49
CA VAL A 40 9.44 16.08 12.91
C VAL A 40 10.51 16.09 11.82
N THR A 41 11.77 15.94 12.23
CA THR A 41 12.94 16.00 11.35
C THR A 41 13.82 14.79 11.56
N CYS A 42 14.26 14.21 10.45
CA CYS A 42 15.20 13.09 10.38
C CYS A 42 16.45 13.54 9.62
N HIS A 43 17.60 12.96 9.96
CA HIS A 43 18.86 13.19 9.25
C HIS A 43 19.45 11.87 8.76
N GLY A 44 20.16 11.90 7.64
CA GLY A 44 20.92 10.75 7.17
C GLY A 44 21.66 11.04 5.87
N VAL A 45 21.99 9.98 5.13
CA VAL A 45 22.68 10.05 3.85
C VAL A 45 21.82 9.40 2.78
N GLY A 46 21.72 10.01 1.61
CA GLY A 46 20.99 9.47 0.47
C GLY A 46 21.77 8.36 -0.26
N PHE A 47 21.06 7.38 -0.83
CA PHE A 47 21.68 6.22 -1.49
C PHE A 47 22.11 6.50 -2.94
N VAL A 48 21.44 7.41 -3.63
CA VAL A 48 21.70 7.72 -5.05
C VAL A 48 22.82 8.75 -5.19
N THR A 49 22.81 9.77 -4.34
CA THR A 49 23.68 10.96 -4.44
C THR A 49 24.79 10.95 -3.40
N GLY A 50 24.65 10.19 -2.30
CA GLY A 50 25.55 10.27 -1.15
C GLY A 50 25.44 11.59 -0.37
N ALA A 51 24.45 12.44 -0.67
CA ALA A 51 24.26 13.72 0.00
C ALA A 51 23.84 13.52 1.46
N ARG A 52 24.31 14.40 2.36
CA ARG A 52 23.74 14.51 3.71
C ARG A 52 22.39 15.21 3.62
N VAL A 53 21.35 14.57 4.11
CA VAL A 53 19.97 15.01 3.96
C VAL A 53 19.37 15.32 5.32
N GLU A 54 18.71 16.46 5.42
CA GLU A 54 17.72 16.79 6.44
C GLU A 54 16.34 16.63 5.79
N LEU A 55 15.52 15.73 6.33
CA LEU A 55 14.16 15.44 5.89
C LEU A 55 13.19 15.85 6.99
N SER A 56 12.25 16.75 6.71
CA SER A 56 11.21 17.12 7.67
C SER A 56 9.82 16.78 7.17
N LEU A 57 8.99 16.26 8.06
CA LEU A 57 7.58 15.96 7.82
C LEU A 57 6.73 16.98 8.55
N HIS A 58 5.81 17.64 7.86
CA HIS A 58 4.98 18.70 8.40
C HIS A 58 3.49 18.36 8.30
N PRO A 59 2.68 18.73 9.32
CA PRO A 59 1.24 18.70 9.21
C PRO A 59 0.77 19.53 8.01
N ALA A 60 -0.30 19.10 7.36
CA ALA A 60 -0.90 19.82 6.23
C ALA A 60 -2.42 19.84 6.34
N ALA A 61 -3.05 20.81 5.66
CA ALA A 61 -4.50 20.98 5.66
C ALA A 61 -5.22 19.76 5.04
N PRO A 62 -6.53 19.58 5.30
CA PRO A 62 -7.32 18.57 4.62
C PRO A 62 -7.24 18.74 3.08
N ASP A 63 -7.32 17.62 2.36
CA ASP A 63 -7.20 17.53 0.89
C ASP A 63 -5.86 18.03 0.31
N PHE A 64 -4.85 18.29 1.14
CA PHE A 64 -3.51 18.66 0.68
C PHE A 64 -2.81 17.50 -0.05
N GLY A 65 -3.03 16.26 0.40
CA GLY A 65 -2.35 15.07 -0.09
C GLY A 65 -0.91 14.95 0.41
N LEU A 66 -0.10 14.17 -0.27
CA LEU A 66 1.33 14.04 0.02
C LEU A 66 2.11 14.86 -1.01
N ALA A 67 3.06 15.68 -0.57
CA ALA A 67 3.90 16.48 -1.47
C ALA A 67 5.32 16.62 -0.93
N PHE A 68 6.29 16.73 -1.85
CA PHE A 68 7.70 16.89 -1.52
C PHE A 68 8.21 18.26 -1.98
N GLN A 69 9.02 18.93 -1.17
CA GLN A 69 9.62 20.22 -1.53
C GLN A 69 11.11 20.25 -1.23
N ARG A 70 11.89 20.51 -2.27
CA ARG A 70 13.34 20.71 -2.18
C ARG A 70 13.68 22.12 -1.75
N LEU A 71 14.16 22.26 -0.52
CA LEU A 71 14.56 23.54 0.07
C LEU A 71 15.87 24.08 -0.52
N ASP A 72 16.69 23.21 -1.11
CA ASP A 72 17.90 23.55 -1.86
C ASP A 72 17.58 24.10 -3.28
N CYS A 73 16.31 24.08 -3.68
CA CYS A 73 15.79 24.68 -4.92
C CYS A 73 14.84 25.86 -4.59
N PRO A 74 15.35 27.04 -4.22
CA PRO A 74 14.52 28.14 -3.74
C PRO A 74 13.54 28.63 -4.81
N GLY A 75 12.34 29.04 -4.37
CA GLY A 75 11.29 29.54 -5.26
C GLY A 75 10.51 28.44 -6.00
N THR A 76 10.79 27.16 -5.74
CA THR A 76 10.06 26.05 -6.35
C THR A 76 8.90 25.59 -5.46
N PRO A 77 7.69 25.37 -6.04
CA PRO A 77 6.55 24.86 -5.28
C PRO A 77 6.76 23.36 -4.95
N PRO A 78 6.05 22.84 -3.94
CA PRO A 78 6.02 21.40 -3.69
C PRO A 78 5.59 20.60 -4.92
N VAL A 79 6.22 19.44 -5.12
CA VAL A 79 5.87 18.42 -6.10
C VAL A 79 4.87 17.45 -5.46
N PRO A 80 3.61 17.40 -5.94
CA PRO A 80 2.63 16.44 -5.42
C PRO A 80 3.09 15.00 -5.68
N ALA A 81 3.00 14.13 -4.68
CA ALA A 81 3.26 12.70 -4.83
C ALA A 81 2.03 12.02 -5.44
N THR A 82 1.88 12.19 -6.75
CA THR A 82 0.77 11.62 -7.54
C THR A 82 1.33 10.93 -8.77
N ARG A 83 0.53 10.03 -9.38
CA ARG A 83 0.91 9.37 -10.64
C ARG A 83 1.32 10.35 -11.76
N ALA A 84 0.72 11.55 -11.80
CA ALA A 84 1.02 12.56 -12.80
C ALA A 84 2.43 13.18 -12.65
N SER A 85 3.03 13.07 -11.46
CA SER A 85 4.36 13.58 -11.19
C SER A 85 5.45 12.54 -11.32
N VAL A 86 5.10 11.25 -11.47
CA VAL A 86 6.07 10.15 -11.58
C VAL A 86 6.93 10.28 -12.83
N LEU A 87 8.24 10.13 -12.65
CA LEU A 87 9.23 10.07 -13.72
C LEU A 87 9.71 8.63 -13.92
N PRO A 88 9.99 8.21 -15.16
CA PRO A 88 10.59 6.90 -15.41
C PRO A 88 11.96 6.77 -14.74
N ARG A 89 12.05 5.85 -13.78
CA ARG A 89 13.28 5.43 -13.12
C ARG A 89 13.29 3.92 -13.00
N GLN A 90 14.46 3.34 -13.21
CA GLN A 90 14.69 1.94 -12.86
C GLN A 90 14.99 1.84 -11.37
N ARG A 91 14.48 0.78 -10.73
CA ARG A 91 14.79 0.37 -9.35
C ARG A 91 14.32 1.31 -8.23
N ARG A 92 13.62 2.40 -8.53
CA ARG A 92 13.09 3.35 -7.53
C ARG A 92 11.94 4.17 -8.08
N THR A 93 11.27 4.90 -7.19
CA THR A 93 10.22 5.86 -7.53
C THR A 93 10.75 7.27 -7.44
N ALA A 94 10.61 8.03 -8.53
CA ALA A 94 10.96 9.44 -8.56
C ALA A 94 9.78 10.27 -9.04
N ILE A 95 9.69 11.49 -8.52
CA ILE A 95 8.70 12.48 -8.96
C ILE A 95 9.40 13.75 -9.40
N GLY A 96 8.77 14.50 -10.30
CA GLY A 96 9.26 15.80 -10.69
C GLY A 96 8.20 16.74 -11.22
N ARG A 97 8.49 18.03 -11.13
CA ARG A 97 7.67 19.12 -11.66
C ARG A 97 8.54 20.35 -11.83
N ASN A 98 8.35 21.09 -12.92
CA ASN A 98 9.04 22.35 -13.20
C ASN A 98 10.57 22.26 -13.07
N GLY A 99 11.18 21.17 -13.54
CA GLY A 99 12.64 20.95 -13.49
C GLY A 99 13.18 20.46 -12.14
N VAL A 100 12.37 20.44 -11.08
CA VAL A 100 12.73 19.82 -9.80
C VAL A 100 12.44 18.32 -9.87
N VAL A 101 13.40 17.52 -9.43
CA VAL A 101 13.27 16.06 -9.30
C VAL A 101 13.61 15.67 -7.87
N ILE A 102 12.79 14.77 -7.32
CA ILE A 102 13.04 14.03 -6.07
C ILE A 102 13.08 12.54 -6.40
N GLU A 103 14.18 11.89 -6.07
CA GLU A 103 14.42 10.46 -6.28
C GLU A 103 14.10 9.67 -4.99
N LEU A 104 13.85 8.36 -5.11
CA LEU A 104 13.76 7.39 -4.01
C LEU A 104 12.75 7.77 -2.91
N ILE A 105 11.52 8.12 -3.31
CA ILE A 105 10.47 8.57 -2.36
C ILE A 105 9.66 7.43 -1.74
N GLU A 106 9.76 6.23 -2.29
CA GLU A 106 8.92 5.05 -1.99
C GLU A 106 8.92 4.68 -0.51
N HIS A 107 10.06 4.72 0.19
CA HIS A 107 10.12 4.38 1.61
C HIS A 107 9.43 5.42 2.50
N VAL A 108 9.56 6.71 2.16
CA VAL A 108 8.86 7.79 2.88
C VAL A 108 7.36 7.68 2.64
N LEU A 109 6.94 7.45 1.40
CA LEU A 109 5.55 7.20 1.07
C LEU A 109 5.00 5.96 1.77
N ALA A 110 5.78 4.88 1.86
CA ALA A 110 5.39 3.67 2.56
C ALA A 110 5.18 3.93 4.05
N ALA A 111 6.06 4.69 4.70
CA ALA A 111 5.92 5.06 6.11
C ALA A 111 4.64 5.90 6.35
N LEU A 112 4.39 6.91 5.51
CA LEU A 112 3.21 7.77 5.60
C LEU A 112 1.93 6.96 5.35
N ALA A 113 1.85 6.20 4.27
CA ALA A 113 0.67 5.41 3.91
C ALA A 113 0.43 4.25 4.88
N GLY A 114 1.48 3.55 5.31
CA GLY A 114 1.40 2.46 6.28
C GLY A 114 0.91 2.92 7.66
N LEU A 115 1.15 4.18 8.04
CA LEU A 115 0.60 4.80 9.25
C LEU A 115 -0.64 5.68 8.98
N GLN A 116 -1.22 5.60 7.79
CA GLN A 116 -2.43 6.33 7.38
C GLN A 116 -2.32 7.86 7.53
N ILE A 117 -1.17 8.44 7.20
CA ILE A 117 -1.01 9.90 7.04
C ILE A 117 -1.36 10.27 5.59
N ASP A 118 -2.38 11.10 5.43
CA ASP A 118 -2.93 11.46 4.12
C ASP A 118 -2.46 12.81 3.63
N ASN A 119 -2.24 13.72 4.57
CA ASN A 119 -1.89 15.11 4.33
C ASN A 119 -0.55 15.40 5.01
N CYS A 120 0.50 15.58 4.21
CA CYS A 120 1.83 15.86 4.72
C CYS A 120 2.65 16.61 3.67
N LEU A 121 3.28 17.72 4.10
CA LEU A 121 4.36 18.33 3.35
C LEU A 121 5.68 17.72 3.83
N VAL A 122 6.40 17.08 2.90
CA VAL A 122 7.74 16.56 3.12
C VAL A 122 8.74 17.56 2.56
N THR A 123 9.62 18.11 3.40
CA THR A 123 10.70 18.99 2.95
C THR A 123 12.04 18.30 3.07
N LEU A 124 12.94 18.60 2.13
CA LEU A 124 14.30 18.07 2.12
C LEU A 124 15.28 19.05 1.49
N ASN A 125 16.55 19.01 1.90
CA ASN A 125 17.62 19.87 1.39
C ASN A 125 18.53 19.16 0.35
N ALA A 126 18.04 18.08 -0.25
CA ALA A 126 18.78 17.28 -1.21
C ALA A 126 17.84 16.68 -2.29
N PRO A 127 18.37 16.09 -3.38
CA PRO A 127 17.57 15.48 -4.44
C PRO A 127 16.85 14.18 -4.07
N GLU A 128 17.04 13.63 -2.87
CA GLU A 128 16.43 12.38 -2.40
C GLU A 128 16.30 12.39 -0.87
N PRO A 129 15.37 11.62 -0.28
CA PRO A 129 15.37 11.33 1.16
C PRO A 129 16.63 10.56 1.61
N PRO A 130 16.97 10.56 2.91
CA PRO A 130 17.97 9.65 3.45
C PRO A 130 17.57 8.18 3.23
N GLY A 131 18.54 7.32 2.93
CA GLY A 131 18.32 5.87 2.81
C GLY A 131 18.27 5.13 4.15
N PHE A 132 18.69 5.78 5.24
CA PHE A 132 18.72 5.25 6.60
C PHE A 132 19.41 3.88 6.72
N ASP A 133 18.72 2.88 7.29
CA ASP A 133 19.17 1.48 7.37
C ASP A 133 18.69 0.63 6.19
N GLY A 134 18.19 1.27 5.13
CA GLY A 134 17.60 0.63 3.97
C GLY A 134 16.12 0.32 4.13
N SER A 135 15.52 0.61 5.28
CA SER A 135 14.09 0.45 5.57
C SER A 135 13.39 1.81 5.78
N CYS A 136 12.10 1.79 6.07
CA CYS A 136 11.36 3.01 6.43
C CYS A 136 11.13 3.16 7.95
N ARG A 137 11.69 2.26 8.77
CA ARG A 137 11.51 2.26 10.24
C ARG A 137 11.86 3.61 10.89
N PRO A 138 12.96 4.30 10.56
CA PRO A 138 13.27 5.59 11.19
C PRO A 138 12.21 6.66 10.90
N VAL A 139 11.61 6.65 9.70
CA VAL A 139 10.50 7.54 9.35
C VAL A 139 9.23 7.18 10.12
N VAL A 140 8.93 5.88 10.25
CA VAL A 140 7.82 5.37 11.07
C VAL A 140 7.96 5.79 12.53
N GLU A 141 9.15 5.66 13.13
CA GLU A 141 9.43 6.07 14.49
C GLU A 141 9.19 7.58 14.69
N ALA A 142 9.66 8.41 13.75
CA ALA A 142 9.43 9.84 13.77
C ALA A 142 7.94 10.21 13.66
N ILE A 143 7.17 9.54 12.78
CA ILE A 143 5.71 9.75 12.66
C ILE A 143 4.99 9.36 13.95
N LEU A 144 5.36 8.22 14.55
CA LEU A 144 4.76 7.78 15.82
C LEU A 144 5.05 8.76 16.97
N GLU A 145 6.23 9.38 16.99
CA GLU A 145 6.61 10.41 17.95
C GLU A 145 5.91 11.76 17.69
N ALA A 146 5.65 12.09 16.42
CA ALA A 146 4.87 13.27 16.03
C ALA A 146 3.39 13.14 16.45
N GLY A 147 2.89 11.91 16.48
CA GLY A 147 1.48 11.62 16.65
C GLY A 147 0.66 11.94 15.39
N ARG A 148 -0.60 11.53 15.42
CA ARG A 148 -1.56 11.68 14.33
C ARG A 148 -2.74 12.52 14.78
N ILE A 149 -3.25 13.35 13.89
CA ILE A 149 -4.47 14.14 14.09
C ILE A 149 -5.49 13.78 13.03
N ASP A 150 -6.73 13.53 13.47
CA ASP A 150 -7.89 13.38 12.60
C ASP A 150 -8.30 14.72 11.98
N GLN A 151 -8.64 14.69 10.70
CA GLN A 151 -9.22 15.82 9.97
C GLN A 151 -10.63 15.43 9.55
N ASP A 152 -11.63 16.27 9.84
CA ASP A 152 -13.06 15.98 9.58
C ASP A 152 -13.44 16.09 8.10
N VAL A 153 -12.70 15.38 7.26
CA VAL A 153 -12.87 15.23 5.81
C VAL A 153 -12.68 13.75 5.50
N PRO A 154 -13.58 13.10 4.75
CA PRO A 154 -13.45 11.69 4.43
C PRO A 154 -12.22 11.42 3.54
N ARG A 155 -11.52 10.31 3.78
CA ARG A 155 -10.50 9.79 2.87
C ARG A 155 -11.17 9.04 1.71
N PRO A 156 -10.89 9.40 0.43
CA PRO A 156 -11.38 8.64 -0.70
C PRO A 156 -10.87 7.19 -0.66
N CYS A 157 -11.70 6.25 -1.12
CA CYS A 157 -11.35 4.83 -1.19
C CYS A 157 -11.73 4.27 -2.54
N LEU A 158 -10.77 3.64 -3.24
CA LEU A 158 -10.96 2.97 -4.52
C LEU A 158 -11.24 1.48 -4.28
N ILE A 159 -12.38 1.01 -4.75
CA ILE A 159 -12.82 -0.38 -4.55
C ILE A 159 -12.51 -1.20 -5.80
N ILE A 160 -11.75 -2.28 -5.61
CA ILE A 160 -11.50 -3.32 -6.63
C ILE A 160 -12.72 -4.25 -6.64
N ASP A 161 -13.57 -4.14 -7.66
CA ASP A 161 -14.83 -4.89 -7.76
C ASP A 161 -14.76 -6.11 -8.71
N ARG A 162 -13.66 -6.26 -9.43
CA ARG A 162 -13.40 -7.35 -10.39
C ARG A 162 -11.94 -7.76 -10.40
N VAL A 163 -11.68 -8.92 -10.99
CA VAL A 163 -10.30 -9.37 -11.22
C VAL A 163 -9.72 -8.65 -12.44
N LEU A 164 -8.54 -8.08 -12.30
CA LEU A 164 -7.80 -7.43 -13.37
C LEU A 164 -6.31 -7.74 -13.25
N SER A 165 -5.67 -8.13 -14.35
CA SER A 165 -4.22 -8.37 -14.40
C SER A 165 -3.55 -7.34 -15.29
N VAL A 166 -2.41 -6.81 -14.84
CA VAL A 166 -1.55 -5.87 -15.57
C VAL A 166 -0.12 -6.41 -15.58
N GLY A 167 0.52 -6.42 -16.75
CA GLY A 167 1.89 -6.92 -16.92
C GLY A 167 1.99 -8.12 -17.87
N THR A 168 3.08 -8.88 -17.77
CA THR A 168 3.34 -10.09 -18.56
C THR A 168 2.95 -11.35 -17.79
N ALA A 169 3.26 -12.55 -18.30
CA ALA A 169 3.06 -13.79 -17.56
C ALA A 169 4.08 -13.98 -16.43
N GLU A 170 5.28 -13.40 -16.59
CA GLU A 170 6.42 -13.53 -15.68
C GLU A 170 6.45 -12.44 -14.61
N LYS A 171 5.94 -11.24 -14.93
CA LYS A 171 5.85 -10.10 -14.02
C LYS A 171 4.46 -9.51 -14.12
N GLN A 172 3.66 -9.65 -13.07
CA GLN A 172 2.25 -9.29 -13.10
C GLN A 172 1.78 -8.73 -11.78
N ILE A 173 0.85 -7.79 -11.87
CA ILE A 173 0.02 -7.36 -10.75
C ILE A 173 -1.42 -7.76 -11.05
N THR A 174 -1.99 -8.60 -10.19
CA THR A 174 -3.40 -9.00 -10.24
C THR A 174 -4.17 -8.33 -9.12
N LEU A 175 -5.18 -7.55 -9.48
CA LEU A 175 -6.15 -6.95 -8.58
C LEU A 175 -7.31 -7.93 -8.40
N ARG A 176 -7.78 -8.13 -7.16
CA ARG A 176 -8.92 -9.00 -6.84
C ARG A 176 -9.85 -8.34 -5.82
N PRO A 177 -11.15 -8.59 -5.88
CA PRO A 177 -12.07 -8.12 -4.85
C PRO A 177 -11.81 -8.78 -3.49
N LEU A 178 -11.98 -8.02 -2.41
CA LEU A 178 -12.06 -8.56 -1.06
C LEU A 178 -13.48 -8.42 -0.51
N ALA A 179 -13.99 -9.50 0.06
CA ALA A 179 -15.32 -9.52 0.66
C ALA A 179 -15.44 -8.57 1.86
N GLN A 180 -14.35 -8.42 2.62
CA GLN A 180 -14.30 -7.50 3.76
C GLN A 180 -13.57 -6.20 3.37
N PRO A 181 -14.02 -5.06 3.90
CA PRO A 181 -13.34 -3.78 3.72
C PRO A 181 -11.88 -3.84 4.20
N GLY A 182 -10.95 -3.42 3.35
CA GLY A 182 -9.51 -3.41 3.65
C GLY A 182 -8.64 -3.72 2.44
N LEU A 183 -7.32 -3.67 2.64
CA LEU A 183 -6.32 -3.97 1.61
C LEU A 183 -5.51 -5.21 2.02
N ALA A 184 -5.39 -6.17 1.12
CA ALA A 184 -4.40 -7.24 1.20
C ALA A 184 -3.36 -7.05 0.10
N ILE A 185 -2.09 -7.28 0.42
CA ILE A 185 -0.99 -7.32 -0.56
C ILE A 185 -0.31 -8.67 -0.42
N SER A 186 -0.34 -9.48 -1.47
CA SER A 186 0.49 -10.68 -1.60
C SER A 186 1.63 -10.37 -2.55
N TYR A 187 2.84 -10.75 -2.15
CA TYR A 187 4.01 -10.60 -2.98
C TYR A 187 4.69 -11.97 -3.15
N HIS A 188 4.93 -12.32 -4.42
CA HIS A 188 5.58 -13.53 -4.87
C HIS A 188 6.94 -13.14 -5.46
N LEU A 189 7.99 -13.28 -4.65
CA LEU A 189 9.37 -13.01 -5.04
C LEU A 189 9.99 -14.28 -5.60
N ASP A 190 10.53 -14.19 -6.81
CA ASP A 190 11.32 -15.26 -7.43
C ASP A 190 12.31 -14.66 -8.43
N TYR A 191 13.61 -14.84 -8.17
CA TYR A 191 14.68 -14.40 -9.07
C TYR A 191 15.25 -15.54 -9.93
N GLY A 192 14.61 -16.70 -9.93
CA GLY A 192 15.04 -17.88 -10.66
C GLY A 192 15.96 -18.79 -9.84
N PRO A 193 16.27 -19.99 -10.39
CA PRO A 193 16.96 -21.05 -9.68
C PRO A 193 18.41 -20.70 -9.30
N ASP A 194 19.06 -19.83 -10.07
CA ASP A 194 20.46 -19.44 -9.88
C ASP A 194 20.62 -18.23 -8.94
N SER A 195 19.52 -17.67 -8.44
CA SER A 195 19.59 -16.53 -7.51
C SER A 195 19.94 -17.00 -6.09
N PRO A 196 20.84 -16.29 -5.38
CA PRO A 196 21.07 -16.56 -3.95
C PRO A 196 19.86 -16.18 -3.09
N ILE A 197 18.97 -15.31 -3.58
CA ILE A 197 17.70 -15.00 -2.93
C ILE A 197 16.69 -16.06 -3.32
N ARG A 198 16.41 -16.99 -2.40
CA ARG A 198 15.41 -18.04 -2.59
C ARG A 198 14.00 -17.44 -2.79
N PRO A 199 13.08 -18.15 -3.48
CA PRO A 199 11.71 -17.69 -3.63
C PRO A 199 11.03 -17.44 -2.27
N GLN A 200 10.30 -16.35 -2.18
CA GLN A 200 9.59 -15.93 -0.97
C GLN A 200 8.15 -15.55 -1.31
N ASN A 201 7.22 -15.94 -0.46
CA ASN A 201 5.81 -15.59 -0.59
C ASN A 201 5.34 -14.97 0.71
N ARG A 202 4.76 -13.78 0.64
CA ARG A 202 4.21 -13.10 1.81
C ARG A 202 2.88 -12.47 1.47
N THR A 203 1.88 -12.70 2.31
CA THR A 203 0.63 -11.93 2.33
C THR A 203 0.63 -11.03 3.56
N PHE A 204 0.33 -9.76 3.33
CA PHE A 204 0.18 -8.72 4.33
C PHE A 204 -1.25 -8.18 4.26
N LEU A 205 -1.91 -8.10 5.41
CA LEU A 205 -3.20 -7.42 5.56
C LEU A 205 -2.91 -6.03 6.11
N ALA A 206 -3.25 -5.00 5.35
CA ALA A 206 -2.93 -3.62 5.66
C ALA A 206 -3.51 -3.21 7.01
N ASN A 207 -2.62 -3.08 7.99
CA ASN A 207 -2.90 -2.66 9.35
C ASN A 207 -1.68 -1.87 9.83
N PRO A 208 -1.83 -0.63 10.33
CA PRO A 208 -0.68 0.17 10.75
C PRO A 208 0.19 -0.48 11.83
N THR A 209 -0.42 -1.25 12.75
CA THR A 209 0.35 -1.95 13.78
C THR A 209 1.22 -3.05 13.16
N ASP A 210 0.64 -3.83 12.25
CA ASP A 210 1.36 -4.89 11.55
C ASP A 210 2.41 -4.30 10.60
N PHE A 211 2.10 -3.20 9.93
CA PHE A 211 3.05 -2.46 9.11
C PHE A 211 4.28 -2.04 9.92
N ALA A 212 4.08 -1.33 11.03
CA ALA A 212 5.16 -0.80 11.86
C ALA A 212 6.06 -1.89 12.47
N THR A 213 5.50 -3.07 12.79
CA THR A 213 6.22 -4.16 13.46
C THR A 213 6.85 -5.16 12.48
N ASN A 214 6.15 -5.46 11.38
CA ASN A 214 6.46 -6.60 10.52
C ASN A 214 6.87 -6.23 9.08
N ILE A 215 6.74 -4.96 8.68
CA ILE A 215 7.06 -4.49 7.33
C ILE A 215 8.07 -3.34 7.37
N ALA A 216 7.84 -2.31 8.18
CA ALA A 216 8.58 -1.05 8.15
C ALA A 216 10.10 -1.19 8.32
N GLY A 217 10.55 -2.19 9.08
CA GLY A 217 11.97 -2.46 9.29
C GLY A 217 12.65 -3.30 8.21
N CYS A 218 11.92 -3.83 7.21
CA CYS A 218 12.49 -4.72 6.20
C CYS A 218 13.29 -3.92 5.17
N ARG A 219 14.57 -4.26 5.04
CA ARG A 219 15.53 -3.42 4.32
C ARG A 219 15.59 -3.74 2.83
N THR A 220 15.97 -2.72 2.07
CA THR A 220 16.28 -2.88 0.65
C THR A 220 17.47 -3.78 0.46
N PHE A 221 17.57 -4.35 -0.73
CA PHE A 221 18.53 -5.40 -1.02
C PHE A 221 19.03 -5.36 -2.47
N VAL A 222 20.25 -5.84 -2.66
CA VAL A 222 20.89 -6.01 -3.97
C VAL A 222 21.66 -7.33 -4.00
N LEU A 223 21.91 -7.85 -5.20
CA LEU A 223 22.84 -8.95 -5.37
C LEU A 223 24.27 -8.40 -5.43
N ASP A 224 25.22 -9.10 -4.81
CA ASP A 224 26.65 -8.75 -4.85
C ASP A 224 27.16 -8.58 -6.29
N SER A 225 26.71 -9.46 -7.19
CA SER A 225 27.02 -9.41 -8.62
C SER A 225 26.51 -8.15 -9.35
N GLU A 226 25.58 -7.41 -8.76
CA GLU A 226 25.05 -6.16 -9.32
C GLU A 226 25.75 -4.91 -8.77
N VAL A 227 26.50 -5.03 -7.66
CA VAL A 227 27.03 -3.89 -6.90
C VAL A 227 27.96 -3.04 -7.77
N GLU A 228 28.94 -3.66 -8.44
CA GLU A 228 29.91 -2.94 -9.29
C GLU A 228 29.19 -2.18 -10.42
N ALA A 229 28.22 -2.81 -11.08
CA ALA A 229 27.46 -2.20 -12.16
C ALA A 229 26.62 -1.01 -11.68
N LEU A 230 26.02 -1.11 -10.49
CA LEU A 230 25.25 -0.02 -9.86
C LEU A 230 26.17 1.14 -9.45
N GLN A 231 27.33 0.84 -8.87
CA GLN A 231 28.32 1.85 -8.49
C GLN A 231 28.86 2.58 -9.73
N ASN A 232 29.12 1.88 -10.83
CA ASN A 232 29.52 2.49 -12.09
C ASN A 232 28.44 3.42 -12.69
N GLN A 233 27.17 3.24 -12.31
CA GLN A 233 26.07 4.15 -12.64
C GLN A 233 25.91 5.30 -11.62
N GLY A 234 26.79 5.38 -10.63
CA GLY A 234 26.77 6.37 -9.56
C GLY A 234 25.84 6.02 -8.40
N LEU A 235 25.25 4.82 -8.37
CA LEU A 235 24.32 4.40 -7.31
C LEU A 235 25.06 3.71 -6.17
N GLY A 236 24.66 3.99 -4.93
CA GLY A 236 25.20 3.33 -3.75
C GLY A 236 26.66 3.66 -3.45
N GLN A 237 27.12 4.82 -3.89
CA GLN A 237 28.48 5.29 -3.63
C GLN A 237 28.70 5.50 -2.14
N GLY A 238 29.67 4.77 -1.57
CA GLY A 238 30.00 4.83 -0.15
C GLY A 238 29.06 4.08 0.79
N LEU A 239 28.11 3.30 0.27
CA LEU A 239 27.28 2.41 1.09
C LEU A 239 28.05 1.17 1.53
N THR A 240 27.70 0.67 2.70
CA THR A 240 28.26 -0.53 3.32
C THR A 240 27.18 -1.58 3.53
N HIS A 241 27.57 -2.80 3.91
CA HIS A 241 26.63 -3.88 4.26
C HIS A 241 25.75 -3.57 5.48
N GLN A 242 26.01 -2.47 6.20
CA GLN A 242 25.16 -2.01 7.31
C GLN A 242 24.00 -1.13 6.83
N ASP A 243 24.12 -0.51 5.65
CA ASP A 243 23.13 0.41 5.09
C ASP A 243 22.03 -0.31 4.31
N LEU A 244 22.32 -1.51 3.78
CA LEU A 244 21.38 -2.36 3.07
C LEU A 244 21.82 -3.82 3.07
N LEU A 245 20.95 -4.72 2.62
CA LEU A 245 21.29 -6.12 2.42
C LEU A 245 22.02 -6.33 1.09
N VAL A 246 23.21 -6.90 1.14
CA VAL A 246 23.92 -7.39 -0.06
C VAL A 246 23.94 -8.91 -0.01
N PHE A 247 23.40 -9.56 -1.05
CA PHE A 247 23.34 -11.01 -1.15
C PHE A 247 24.48 -11.55 -2.03
N GLY A 248 25.42 -12.24 -1.40
CA GLY A 248 26.39 -13.11 -2.07
C GLY A 248 25.82 -14.50 -2.32
N GLN A 249 26.65 -15.42 -2.80
CA GLN A 249 26.21 -16.79 -3.16
C GLN A 249 25.62 -17.58 -1.98
N ASP A 250 26.14 -17.35 -0.77
CA ASP A 250 25.73 -18.07 0.44
C ASP A 250 24.67 -17.31 1.28
N GLY A 251 24.12 -16.21 0.74
CA GLY A 251 23.14 -15.36 1.41
C GLY A 251 23.66 -13.96 1.75
N PRO A 252 23.09 -13.27 2.75
CA PRO A 252 23.49 -11.92 3.13
C PRO A 252 24.94 -11.85 3.62
N ILE A 253 25.68 -10.84 3.16
CA ILE A 253 27.08 -10.58 3.54
C ILE A 253 27.12 -9.59 4.71
N ASP A 254 27.91 -9.90 5.75
CA ASP A 254 28.14 -9.09 6.96
C ASP A 254 26.89 -8.54 7.67
N ASN A 255 25.74 -9.18 7.41
CA ASN A 255 24.45 -8.79 7.94
C ASN A 255 23.55 -10.03 8.08
N HIS A 256 22.49 -9.91 8.85
CA HIS A 256 21.51 -10.99 9.05
C HIS A 256 20.12 -10.50 8.68
N LEU A 257 19.30 -11.40 8.15
CA LEU A 257 17.91 -11.07 7.88
C LEU A 257 17.14 -10.86 9.19
N LEU A 258 16.30 -9.83 9.23
CA LEU A 258 15.31 -9.61 10.28
C LEU A 258 14.23 -10.68 10.25
N PHE A 259 13.88 -11.12 9.04
CA PHE A 259 12.92 -12.18 8.80
C PHE A 259 13.42 -13.11 7.70
N PRO A 260 13.12 -14.42 7.75
CA PRO A 260 13.45 -15.33 6.64
C PRO A 260 12.90 -14.87 5.28
N ASP A 261 11.80 -14.11 5.28
CA ASP A 261 11.11 -13.53 4.12
C ASP A 261 11.28 -11.99 4.03
N GLU A 262 12.38 -11.42 4.53
CA GLU A 262 12.62 -9.96 4.56
C GLU A 262 12.54 -9.31 3.16
N CYS A 263 13.02 -9.98 2.10
CA CYS A 263 12.99 -9.44 0.75
C CYS A 263 11.56 -9.29 0.21
N ALA A 264 10.68 -10.28 0.43
CA ALA A 264 9.27 -10.19 0.04
C ALA A 264 8.53 -9.13 0.87
N ARG A 265 8.84 -8.99 2.17
CA ARG A 265 8.28 -7.93 3.01
C ARG A 265 8.72 -6.54 2.58
N HIS A 266 9.98 -6.38 2.19
CA HIS A 266 10.47 -5.14 1.61
C HIS A 266 9.76 -4.81 0.30
N LYS A 267 9.48 -5.81 -0.54
CA LYS A 267 8.68 -5.58 -1.76
C LYS A 267 7.23 -5.21 -1.47
N ILE A 268 6.65 -5.68 -0.37
CA ILE A 268 5.35 -5.19 0.13
C ILE A 268 5.47 -3.72 0.58
N LEU A 269 6.56 -3.35 1.27
CA LEU A 269 6.84 -1.95 1.63
C LEU A 269 6.88 -1.07 0.37
N ASP A 270 7.61 -1.48 -0.68
CA ASP A 270 7.66 -0.79 -1.97
C ASP A 270 6.26 -0.63 -2.57
N CYS A 271 5.46 -1.70 -2.61
CA CYS A 271 4.08 -1.62 -3.11
C CYS A 271 3.22 -0.61 -2.32
N ILE A 272 3.32 -0.60 -0.99
CA ILE A 272 2.58 0.37 -0.15
C ILE A 272 2.99 1.80 -0.51
N GLY A 273 4.29 2.05 -0.70
CA GLY A 273 4.82 3.35 -1.12
C GLY A 273 4.34 3.77 -2.51
N ASP A 274 4.47 2.90 -3.50
CA ASP A 274 4.09 3.20 -4.88
C ASP A 274 2.58 3.40 -5.04
N PHE A 275 1.75 2.57 -4.39
CA PHE A 275 0.29 2.73 -4.48
C PHE A 275 -0.23 3.93 -3.68
N ALA A 276 0.56 4.52 -2.77
CA ALA A 276 0.22 5.80 -2.15
C ALA A 276 0.06 6.94 -3.18
N LEU A 277 0.72 6.83 -4.35
CA LEU A 277 0.61 7.77 -5.47
C LEU A 277 -0.80 7.86 -6.09
N LEU A 278 -1.70 6.94 -5.74
CA LEU A 278 -3.12 7.00 -6.09
C LEU A 278 -3.87 8.11 -5.34
N GLY A 279 -3.34 8.57 -4.19
CA GLY A 279 -3.98 9.60 -3.37
C GLY A 279 -5.28 9.15 -2.69
N ALA A 280 -5.53 7.84 -2.61
CA ALA A 280 -6.73 7.25 -2.01
C ALA A 280 -6.38 5.95 -1.29
N ASP A 281 -7.22 5.53 -0.35
CA ASP A 281 -7.16 4.18 0.21
C ASP A 281 -7.60 3.15 -0.85
N LEU A 282 -7.12 1.93 -0.73
CA LEU A 282 -7.56 0.81 -1.58
C LEU A 282 -8.41 -0.17 -0.78
N TRP A 283 -9.46 -0.67 -1.41
CA TRP A 283 -10.21 -1.83 -0.92
C TRP A 283 -10.13 -2.95 -1.96
N GLY A 284 -9.38 -3.99 -1.62
CA GLY A 284 -9.23 -5.20 -2.43
C GLY A 284 -7.92 -5.91 -2.12
N HIS A 285 -7.53 -6.83 -2.98
CA HIS A 285 -6.32 -7.62 -2.86
C HIS A 285 -5.43 -7.39 -4.08
N ILE A 286 -4.20 -6.98 -3.83
CA ILE A 286 -3.13 -6.87 -4.81
C ILE A 286 -2.25 -8.11 -4.69
N ASP A 287 -2.11 -8.84 -5.78
CA ASP A 287 -1.30 -10.03 -5.93
C ASP A 287 -0.17 -9.70 -6.91
N ALA A 288 1.02 -9.46 -6.37
CA ALA A 288 2.19 -8.97 -7.10
C ALA A 288 3.21 -10.09 -7.29
N CYS A 289 3.45 -10.46 -8.54
CA CYS A 289 4.43 -11.49 -8.91
C CYS A 289 5.62 -10.83 -9.58
N ARG A 290 6.79 -10.89 -8.91
CA ARG A 290 8.09 -10.40 -9.41
C ARG A 290 8.05 -8.94 -9.90
N SER A 291 7.11 -8.13 -9.40
CA SER A 291 6.89 -6.75 -9.83
C SER A 291 7.95 -5.79 -9.26
N GLY A 292 8.24 -4.71 -9.96
CA GLY A 292 8.99 -3.57 -9.44
C GLY A 292 8.20 -2.28 -9.49
N HIS A 293 8.84 -1.15 -9.19
CA HIS A 293 8.21 0.16 -9.22
C HIS A 293 7.55 0.49 -10.56
N THR A 294 8.19 0.15 -11.69
CA THR A 294 7.62 0.36 -13.02
C THR A 294 6.29 -0.39 -13.17
N ASP A 295 6.26 -1.68 -12.80
CA ASP A 295 5.04 -2.49 -12.89
C ASP A 295 3.94 -1.95 -11.96
N ASN A 296 4.31 -1.54 -10.73
CA ASN A 296 3.39 -0.92 -9.77
C ASN A 296 2.78 0.37 -10.35
N HIS A 297 3.61 1.24 -10.94
CA HIS A 297 3.16 2.47 -11.60
C HIS A 297 2.28 2.20 -12.82
N ASP A 298 2.57 1.16 -13.58
CA ASP A 298 1.79 0.77 -14.77
C ASP A 298 0.45 0.14 -14.42
N ALA A 299 0.30 -0.41 -13.20
CA ALA A 299 -0.99 -0.84 -12.68
C ALA A 299 -1.88 0.34 -12.22
N THR A 300 -1.31 1.50 -11.87
CA THR A 300 -2.10 2.64 -11.35
C THR A 300 -3.19 3.15 -12.30
N PRO A 301 -3.01 3.29 -13.64
CA PRO A 301 -4.09 3.72 -14.52
C PRO A 301 -5.22 2.70 -14.56
N ALA A 302 -4.88 1.41 -14.52
CA ALA A 302 -5.84 0.32 -14.51
C ALA A 302 -6.72 0.38 -13.24
N ILE A 303 -6.12 0.66 -12.08
CA ILE A 303 -6.83 0.91 -10.83
C ILE A 303 -7.74 2.14 -10.95
N LEU A 304 -7.20 3.29 -11.37
CA LEU A 304 -7.97 4.54 -11.46
C LEU A 304 -9.15 4.46 -12.43
N GLN A 305 -9.05 3.67 -13.50
CA GLN A 305 -10.10 3.52 -14.49
C GLN A 305 -11.19 2.52 -14.08
N HIS A 306 -10.82 1.43 -13.39
CA HIS A 306 -11.72 0.30 -13.15
C HIS A 306 -12.17 0.18 -11.70
N CYS A 307 -11.53 0.89 -10.77
CA CYS A 307 -11.97 0.96 -9.39
C CYS A 307 -12.85 2.18 -9.20
N HIS A 308 -13.89 2.04 -8.40
CA HIS A 308 -14.84 3.12 -8.16
C HIS A 308 -14.74 3.62 -6.72
N SER A 309 -14.93 4.92 -6.53
CA SER A 309 -15.22 5.46 -5.20
C SER A 309 -16.68 5.15 -4.86
N PRO A 310 -16.99 4.67 -3.64
CA PRO A 310 -18.38 4.52 -3.25
C PRO A 310 -19.07 5.89 -3.34
N PRO A 311 -20.34 5.97 -3.78
CA PRO A 311 -21.05 7.24 -3.84
C PRO A 311 -21.08 7.87 -2.45
N CYS A 312 -20.58 9.11 -2.36
CA CYS A 312 -20.61 9.91 -1.14
C CYS A 312 -22.07 10.07 -0.71
N GLY A 313 -22.51 9.33 0.32
CA GLY A 313 -23.87 9.46 0.88
C GLY A 313 -24.69 8.18 1.13
N SER A 314 -24.15 6.96 0.98
CA SER A 314 -24.93 5.77 1.39
C SER A 314 -24.88 5.53 2.90
N ARG A 315 -26.05 5.61 3.53
CA ARG A 315 -26.35 5.32 4.95
C ARG A 315 -25.61 4.07 5.45
N ARG A 316 -25.25 4.10 6.75
CA ARG A 316 -24.83 2.94 7.55
C ARG A 316 -25.52 1.67 7.04
N LEU A 317 -24.74 0.76 6.46
CA LEU A 317 -25.20 -0.58 6.15
C LEU A 317 -25.53 -1.27 7.48
N THR A 318 -26.79 -1.28 7.87
CA THR A 318 -27.27 -2.17 8.92
C THR A 318 -27.11 -3.61 8.43
N PRO A 319 -26.46 -4.50 9.19
CA PRO A 319 -26.32 -5.89 8.77
C PRO A 319 -27.70 -6.54 8.64
N GLN A 320 -28.05 -6.98 7.43
CA GLN A 320 -29.23 -7.83 7.24
C GLN A 320 -28.96 -9.19 7.90
N PRO A 321 -29.94 -9.75 8.64
CA PRO A 321 -29.76 -11.04 9.28
C PRO A 321 -29.71 -12.15 8.21
N LEU A 322 -28.67 -12.97 8.29
CA LEU A 322 -28.50 -14.19 7.51
C LEU A 322 -29.73 -15.10 7.67
N LEU A 323 -30.42 -15.36 6.57
CA LEU A 323 -31.45 -16.41 6.45
C LEU A 323 -30.82 -17.76 6.78
N ARG A 324 -31.14 -18.28 7.96
CA ARG A 324 -30.86 -19.68 8.34
C ARG A 324 -31.80 -20.59 7.55
N HIS A 325 -31.27 -21.33 6.57
CA HIS A 325 -31.95 -22.51 6.07
C HIS A 325 -31.92 -23.61 7.15
N ALA A 326 -33.03 -23.73 7.88
CA ALA A 326 -33.29 -24.88 8.74
C ALA A 326 -34.05 -25.94 7.93
N HIS A 327 -33.37 -27.03 7.57
CA HIS A 327 -34.01 -28.31 7.31
C HIS A 327 -34.65 -28.80 8.60
N ARG A 328 -35.99 -28.91 8.66
CA ARG A 328 -36.65 -29.85 9.58
C ARG A 328 -37.85 -30.52 8.92
N HIS A 329 -37.82 -31.83 9.10
CA HIS A 329 -38.82 -32.82 8.77
C HIS A 329 -40.19 -32.52 9.36
N ALA A 330 -41.19 -33.03 8.64
CA ALA A 330 -42.59 -33.09 9.01
C ALA A 330 -42.86 -33.77 10.36
N SER A 331 -43.72 -33.15 11.17
CA SER A 331 -44.76 -33.87 11.90
C SER A 331 -45.82 -32.93 12.49
N GLN A 332 -47.04 -33.16 11.99
CA GLN A 332 -48.26 -33.38 12.76
C GLN A 332 -48.95 -32.21 13.50
N TYR A 333 -50.27 -32.20 13.28
CA TYR A 333 -51.38 -31.55 13.99
C TYR A 333 -51.88 -30.17 13.51
N LEU A 334 -52.73 -30.25 12.47
CA LEU A 334 -53.95 -29.44 12.23
C LEU A 334 -54.91 -29.63 13.42
N THR A 335 -55.56 -28.64 14.05
CA THR A 335 -56.71 -27.78 13.62
C THR A 335 -57.38 -27.20 14.90
N PRO A 336 -58.46 -26.37 14.89
CA PRO A 336 -59.12 -25.58 13.82
C PRO A 336 -59.31 -24.07 14.20
N GLY A 337 -59.36 -23.11 13.26
CA GLY A 337 -60.57 -22.60 12.55
C GLY A 337 -61.14 -21.33 13.23
N PRO A 338 -62.11 -20.59 12.65
CA PRO A 338 -62.48 -20.35 11.25
C PRO A 338 -62.60 -18.83 10.92
N GLY A 339 -62.73 -18.50 9.63
CA GLY A 339 -63.04 -17.12 9.22
C GLY A 339 -62.94 -16.84 7.72
N ARG A 340 -63.78 -17.51 6.92
CA ARG A 340 -64.17 -17.08 5.55
C ARG A 340 -65.44 -16.20 5.66
N PRO A 341 -65.88 -15.42 4.63
CA PRO A 341 -65.74 -15.73 3.20
C PRO A 341 -65.51 -14.58 2.19
N ASN A 342 -65.09 -15.01 1.00
CA ASN A 342 -65.46 -14.62 -0.37
C ASN A 342 -65.71 -13.16 -0.77
N CYS A 343 -65.06 -12.76 -1.87
CA CYS A 343 -65.64 -12.48 -3.20
C CYS A 343 -64.45 -12.44 -4.19
N GLY A 344 -64.41 -13.21 -5.30
CA GLY A 344 -65.20 -13.03 -6.53
C GLY A 344 -64.24 -12.59 -7.64
N THR A 345 -63.67 -13.53 -8.43
CA THR A 345 -64.07 -13.90 -9.82
C THR A 345 -63.59 -12.97 -10.94
N GLY A 346 -62.96 -13.60 -11.94
CA GLY A 346 -62.84 -13.13 -13.33
C GLY A 346 -61.50 -12.45 -13.65
N GLY A 347 -60.76 -12.78 -14.70
CA GLY A 347 -60.98 -13.68 -15.81
C GLY A 347 -59.89 -13.43 -16.87
N GLN A 348 -59.37 -14.53 -17.42
CA GLN A 348 -59.00 -14.74 -18.84
C GLN A 348 -58.02 -13.76 -19.52
N HIS A 349 -56.80 -14.23 -19.82
CA HIS A 349 -56.35 -14.68 -21.16
C HIS A 349 -55.99 -13.55 -22.14
N HIS A 350 -54.71 -13.45 -22.54
CA HIS A 350 -54.27 -13.99 -23.84
C HIS A 350 -52.77 -13.81 -24.13
N ARG A 351 -52.21 -14.88 -24.72
CA ARG A 351 -51.22 -14.94 -25.83
C ARG A 351 -49.73 -14.62 -25.58
N ARG A 352 -48.97 -15.73 -25.48
CA ARG A 352 -47.67 -16.07 -26.13
C ARG A 352 -47.65 -15.69 -27.64
N PRO A 353 -46.54 -15.77 -28.44
CA PRO A 353 -45.27 -16.54 -28.28
C PRO A 353 -43.98 -15.68 -28.54
N VAL A 354 -42.74 -16.03 -28.13
CA VAL A 354 -41.84 -17.18 -28.39
C VAL A 354 -41.09 -17.12 -29.74
N LEU A 355 -39.73 -17.12 -29.64
CA LEU A 355 -38.68 -17.57 -30.59
C LEU A 355 -38.40 -16.71 -31.85
N SER A 356 -37.19 -16.58 -32.41
CA SER A 356 -35.89 -17.26 -32.22
C SER A 356 -34.71 -16.46 -32.81
N CYS A 357 -33.54 -16.74 -32.24
CA CYS A 357 -32.15 -16.74 -32.74
C CYS A 357 -31.85 -16.63 -34.25
N ARG A 358 -30.76 -15.91 -34.58
CA ARG A 358 -29.45 -16.38 -35.15
C ARG A 358 -28.70 -15.17 -35.74
N ALA A 359 -27.51 -14.83 -35.25
CA ALA A 359 -26.18 -15.32 -35.64
C ALA A 359 -25.71 -14.82 -37.03
N GLY A 360 -24.56 -14.12 -37.04
CA GLY A 360 -23.83 -13.76 -38.26
C GLY A 360 -22.91 -12.55 -38.11
N SER A 361 -21.67 -12.77 -37.67
CA SER A 361 -20.50 -11.96 -38.07
C SER A 361 -20.07 -12.40 -39.49
N PRO A 362 -19.02 -11.83 -40.13
CA PRO A 362 -18.20 -10.65 -39.82
C PRO A 362 -18.03 -9.67 -41.01
N ASN A 363 -17.41 -8.52 -40.74
CA ASN A 363 -16.35 -7.93 -41.55
C ASN A 363 -15.53 -6.98 -40.68
#